data_AF-A0A7X9ICH5-F1
#
_entry.id   AF-A0A7X9ICH5-F1
#
_cell.length_a   1.000
_cell.length_b   1.000
_cell.length_c   1.000
_cell.angle_alpha   90.00
_cell.angle_beta   90.00
_cell.angle_gamma   90.00
#
_symmetry.space_group_name_H-M   'P 1'
#
loop_
_entity.id
_entity.type
_entity.pdbx_description
1 polymer ?
#
loop_
_entity_poly.entity_id
_entity_poly.type
_entity_poly.pdbx_seq_one_letter_code
_entity_poly.pdbx_strand_id
1 'polypeptide(L)'
;MTRISLAPAIFLFTIGSLYAQTGINERFLSDTSLRYASVSFRIADAVTGETVSEYDSRRSLSQASVMKLITTAAALHLLGPDYRFETSVGYRGFLSDGPGVLRGDIIIKGGGDPCLGSERFSEYYEGFVEKWVETIKTAGIRKVTGGVITDDTLYDFEPVPDGWTWEDIGNYYGAGVYG
;
A
#
# COMPACT_ATOMS: atom_id res chain seq x y z
N MET A 1 38.69 59.74 12.04
CA MET A 1 38.34 58.55 11.24
C MET A 1 37.50 57.63 12.11
N THR A 2 36.19 57.75 11.99
CA THR A 2 35.21 57.13 12.91
C THR A 2 34.87 55.73 12.41
N ARG A 3 35.23 54.68 13.16
CA ARG A 3 34.78 53.32 12.89
C ARG A 3 33.37 53.16 13.46
N ILE A 4 32.38 53.05 12.58
CA ILE A 4 31.01 52.67 12.97
C ILE A 4 30.98 51.14 13.05
N SER A 5 30.83 50.64 14.28
CA SER A 5 30.61 49.21 14.56
C SER A 5 29.16 48.85 14.19
N LEU A 6 28.99 48.09 13.11
CA LEU A 6 27.70 47.56 12.68
C LEU A 6 27.47 46.19 13.34
N ALA A 7 26.97 46.19 14.57
CA ALA A 7 26.28 45.04 15.17
C ALA A 7 25.38 45.58 16.29
N PRO A 8 24.04 45.61 16.10
CA PRO A 8 23.23 44.48 16.56
C PRO A 8 21.91 44.36 15.77
N ALA A 9 21.91 43.74 14.58
CA ALA A 9 20.66 43.43 13.87
C ALA A 9 20.35 41.93 13.83
N ILE A 10 21.35 41.08 14.04
CA ILE A 10 21.21 39.62 13.92
C ILE A 10 20.63 38.97 15.20
N PHE A 11 20.71 39.64 16.36
CA PHE A 11 20.24 39.06 17.63
C PHE A 11 18.73 39.20 17.87
N LEU A 12 18.04 40.13 17.18
CA LEU A 12 16.59 40.32 17.35
C LEU A 12 15.74 39.37 16.49
N PHE A 13 16.27 38.91 15.34
CA PHE A 13 15.49 38.09 14.41
C PHE A 13 15.35 36.63 14.89
N THR A 14 16.39 36.08 15.54
CA THR A 14 16.38 34.72 16.08
C THR A 14 15.44 34.56 17.28
N ILE A 15 15.29 35.61 18.11
CA ILE A 15 14.41 35.57 19.29
C ILE A 15 12.93 35.58 18.88
N GLY A 16 12.55 36.36 17.86
CA GLY A 16 11.16 36.44 17.38
C GLY A 16 10.62 35.11 16.82
N SER A 17 11.46 34.37 16.09
CA SER A 17 11.09 33.06 15.55
C SER A 17 10.82 32.02 16.64
N LEU A 18 11.60 32.03 17.73
CA LEU A 18 11.41 31.12 18.87
C LEU A 18 10.06 31.35 19.57
N TYR A 19 9.67 32.61 19.84
CA TYR A 19 8.41 32.92 20.51
C TYR A 19 7.16 32.62 19.66
N ALA A 20 7.26 32.81 18.34
CA ALA A 20 6.16 32.49 17.42
C ALA A 20 5.90 30.97 17.35
N GLN A 21 6.97 30.17 17.41
CA GLN A 21 6.91 28.70 17.39
C GLN A 21 6.25 28.13 18.65
N THR A 22 6.63 28.63 19.83
CA THR A 22 6.03 28.22 21.11
C THR A 22 4.55 28.57 21.18
N GLY A 23 4.15 29.75 20.69
CA GLY A 23 2.75 30.18 20.73
C GLY A 23 1.80 29.36 19.84
N ILE A 24 2.27 28.85 18.69
CA ILE A 24 1.47 27.97 17.82
C ILE A 24 1.25 26.62 18.49
N ASN A 25 2.29 26.04 19.10
CA ASN A 25 2.18 24.76 19.80
C ASN A 25 1.23 24.90 21.00
N GLU A 26 1.37 25.93 21.82
CA GLU A 26 0.50 26.19 22.97
C GLU A 26 -0.97 26.39 22.55
N ARG A 27 -1.22 27.12 21.46
CA ARG A 27 -2.58 27.31 20.94
C ARG A 27 -3.19 26.01 20.42
N PHE A 28 -2.42 25.19 19.71
CA PHE A 28 -2.88 23.90 19.22
C PHE A 28 -3.16 22.95 20.38
N LEU A 29 -2.24 22.83 21.33
CA LEU A 29 -2.35 21.93 22.47
C LEU A 29 -3.39 22.35 23.51
N SER A 30 -3.77 23.63 23.54
CA SER A 30 -4.85 24.13 24.39
C SER A 30 -6.26 23.95 23.80
N ASP A 31 -6.37 23.40 22.58
CA ASP A 31 -7.66 23.07 21.99
C ASP A 31 -8.39 22.04 22.88
N THR A 32 -9.61 22.38 23.30
CA THR A 32 -10.39 21.55 24.21
C THR A 32 -10.79 20.21 23.60
N SER A 33 -10.78 20.07 22.27
CA SER A 33 -10.96 18.79 21.57
C SER A 33 -9.82 17.80 21.83
N LEU A 34 -8.62 18.28 22.18
CA LEU A 34 -7.43 17.46 22.44
C LEU A 34 -7.25 17.11 23.92
N ARG A 35 -8.16 17.55 24.80
CA ARG A 35 -8.01 17.46 26.27
C ARG A 35 -7.62 16.08 26.81
N TYR A 36 -8.10 15.01 26.19
CA TYR A 36 -7.80 13.62 26.57
C TYR A 36 -7.04 12.85 25.50
N ALA A 37 -6.66 13.52 24.41
CA ALA A 37 -5.92 12.90 23.32
C ALA A 37 -4.44 12.73 23.70
N SER A 38 -3.83 11.68 23.18
CA SER A 38 -2.38 11.60 23.10
C SER A 38 -1.94 12.21 21.78
N VAL A 39 -1.24 13.33 21.86
CA VAL A 39 -0.85 14.13 20.68
C VAL A 39 0.66 14.08 20.53
N SER A 40 1.11 13.84 19.31
CA SER A 40 2.51 13.90 18.91
C SER A 40 2.60 14.51 17.51
N PHE A 41 3.55 15.40 17.28
CA PHE A 41 3.87 15.89 15.95
C PHE A 41 5.33 16.28 15.82
N ARG A 42 5.80 16.25 14.57
CA ARG A 42 7.08 16.81 14.15
C ARG A 42 6.91 17.47 12.80
N ILE A 43 7.31 18.73 12.72
CA ILE A 43 7.36 19.53 11.52
C ILE A 43 8.84 19.77 11.25
N ALA A 44 9.30 19.36 10.08
CA ALA A 44 10.68 19.49 9.67
C ALA A 44 10.75 20.05 8.25
N ASP A 45 11.85 20.73 7.95
CA ASP A 45 12.20 21.09 6.58
C ASP A 45 12.42 19.79 5.77
N ALA A 46 11.75 19.67 4.63
CA ALA A 46 11.76 18.44 3.84
C ALA A 46 13.10 18.19 3.13
N VAL A 47 13.93 19.21 2.94
CA VAL A 47 15.23 19.12 2.25
C VAL A 47 16.35 18.88 3.26
N THR A 48 16.39 19.67 4.34
CA THR A 48 17.48 19.62 5.33
C THR A 48 17.19 18.64 6.47
N GLY A 49 15.92 18.28 6.70
CA GLY A 49 15.48 17.50 7.86
C GLY A 49 15.53 18.26 9.19
N GLU A 50 15.85 19.57 9.15
CA GLU A 50 15.90 20.43 10.33
C GLU A 50 14.51 20.52 10.97
N THR A 51 14.44 20.30 12.27
CA THR A 51 13.15 20.34 12.98
C THR A 51 12.75 21.79 13.18
N VAL A 52 11.61 22.14 12.60
CA VAL A 52 10.99 23.46 12.70
C VAL A 52 10.18 23.52 14.01
N SER A 53 9.33 22.52 14.28
CA SER A 53 8.59 22.41 15.54
C SER A 53 8.31 20.96 15.86
N GLU A 54 8.27 20.61 17.14
CA GLU A 54 7.85 19.29 17.58
C GLU A 54 7.17 19.30 18.94
N TYR A 55 6.34 18.30 19.18
CA TYR A 55 5.76 18.00 20.47
C TYR A 55 5.65 16.48 20.63
N ASP A 56 6.24 15.94 21.69
CA ASP A 56 6.23 14.50 22.02
C ASP A 56 6.54 13.60 20.81
N SER A 57 7.43 14.04 19.91
CA SER A 57 7.67 13.46 18.57
C SER A 57 8.24 12.03 18.59
N ARG A 58 8.70 11.57 19.75
CA ARG A 58 9.28 10.23 19.95
C ARG A 58 8.30 9.23 20.54
N ARG A 59 7.08 9.64 20.85
CA ARG A 59 6.05 8.76 21.40
C ARG A 59 5.47 7.84 20.34
N SER A 60 5.38 6.56 20.66
CA SER A 60 4.65 5.60 19.84
C SER A 60 3.14 5.85 19.95
N LEU A 61 2.48 5.98 18.80
CA LEU A 61 1.03 6.14 18.67
C LEU A 61 0.52 5.17 17.59
N SER A 62 -0.78 4.87 17.62
CA SER A 62 -1.44 4.15 16.52
C SER A 62 -1.38 5.00 15.25
N GLN A 63 -0.81 4.46 14.19
CA GLN A 63 -0.59 5.18 12.93
C GLN A 63 -1.84 5.18 12.04
N ALA A 64 -2.81 4.31 12.31
CA ALA A 64 -3.93 4.03 11.41
C ALA A 64 -3.44 3.91 9.94
N SER A 65 -4.12 4.54 8.99
CA SER A 65 -3.73 4.49 7.58
C SER A 65 -2.40 5.21 7.24
N VAL A 66 -1.78 5.94 8.17
CA VAL A 66 -0.43 6.51 7.96
C VAL A 66 0.62 5.40 7.80
N MET A 67 0.36 4.20 8.33
CA MET A 67 1.19 3.01 8.12
C MET A 67 1.46 2.72 6.63
N LYS A 68 0.53 3.10 5.74
CA LYS A 68 0.67 2.94 4.29
C LYS A 68 1.94 3.61 3.74
N LEU A 69 2.42 4.70 4.34
CA LEU A 69 3.68 5.33 3.91
C LEU A 69 4.88 4.37 4.03
N ILE A 70 4.96 3.64 5.13
CA ILE A 70 6.05 2.67 5.36
C ILE A 70 5.90 1.47 4.44
N THR A 71 4.68 0.92 4.33
CA THR A 71 4.41 -0.22 3.44
C THR A 71 4.68 0.12 1.97
N THR A 72 4.28 1.30 1.50
CA THR A 72 4.56 1.75 0.13
C THR A 72 6.05 1.96 -0.11
N ALA A 73 6.76 2.59 0.84
CA ALA A 73 8.21 2.76 0.72
C ALA A 73 8.94 1.40 0.66
N ALA A 74 8.53 0.45 1.50
CA ALA A 74 9.09 -0.91 1.49
C ALA A 74 8.79 -1.63 0.17
N ALA A 75 7.54 -1.58 -0.32
CA ALA A 75 7.16 -2.18 -1.60
C ALA A 75 7.97 -1.59 -2.77
N LEU A 76 8.09 -0.27 -2.84
CA LEU A 76 8.90 0.39 -3.88
C LEU A 76 10.38 0.03 -3.79
N HIS A 77 10.93 -0.13 -2.58
CA HIS A 77 12.32 -0.52 -2.39
C HIS A 77 12.58 -1.98 -2.77
N LEU A 78 11.70 -2.90 -2.39
CA LEU A 78 11.87 -4.33 -2.58
C LEU A 78 11.50 -4.80 -4.00
N LEU A 79 10.39 -4.28 -4.53
CA LEU A 79 9.84 -4.72 -5.81
C LEU A 79 10.28 -3.82 -6.97
N GLY A 80 10.54 -2.54 -6.67
CA GLY A 80 10.76 -1.50 -7.68
C GLY A 80 9.45 -0.88 -8.20
N PRO A 81 9.51 0.32 -8.80
CA PRO A 81 8.34 1.01 -9.32
C PRO A 81 7.71 0.34 -10.56
N ASP A 82 8.51 -0.47 -11.26
CA ASP A 82 8.09 -1.15 -12.49
C ASP A 82 7.63 -2.59 -12.27
N TYR A 83 7.55 -3.05 -11.01
CA TYR A 83 7.05 -4.38 -10.70
C TYR A 83 5.65 -4.59 -11.28
N ARG A 84 5.41 -5.80 -11.79
CA ARG A 84 4.10 -6.24 -12.27
C ARG A 84 3.81 -7.59 -11.65
N PHE A 85 2.62 -7.73 -11.09
CA PHE A 85 2.10 -9.00 -10.64
C PHE A 85 1.85 -9.91 -11.85
N GLU A 86 2.12 -11.20 -11.72
CA GLU A 86 1.94 -12.18 -12.78
C GLU A 86 0.97 -13.27 -12.34
N THR A 87 -0.21 -13.29 -12.94
CA THR A 87 -1.15 -14.40 -12.81
C THR A 87 -1.05 -15.26 -14.06
N SER A 88 -0.80 -16.56 -13.89
CA SER A 88 -0.55 -17.48 -15.00
C SER A 88 -1.69 -18.49 -15.16
N VAL A 89 -1.98 -18.85 -16.41
CA VAL A 89 -2.97 -19.87 -16.75
C VAL A 89 -2.26 -21.01 -17.47
N GLY A 90 -2.37 -22.20 -16.89
CA GLY A 90 -1.78 -23.43 -17.41
C GLY A 90 -2.76 -24.58 -17.36
N TYR A 91 -2.26 -25.79 -17.59
CA TYR A 91 -3.05 -27.00 -17.44
C TYR A 91 -2.19 -28.15 -16.92
N ARG A 92 -2.85 -29.13 -16.29
CA ARG A 92 -2.26 -30.41 -15.90
C ARG A 92 -3.03 -31.54 -16.58
N GLY A 93 -2.34 -32.60 -16.94
CA GLY A 93 -2.93 -33.80 -17.56
C GLY A 93 -2.47 -33.97 -18.99
N PHE A 94 -3.30 -34.62 -19.81
CA PHE A 94 -2.93 -35.00 -21.16
C PHE A 94 -3.85 -34.35 -22.20
N LEU A 95 -3.26 -33.59 -23.12
CA LEU A 95 -3.97 -33.11 -24.30
C LEU A 95 -3.92 -34.18 -25.39
N SER A 96 -5.06 -34.65 -25.84
CA SER A 96 -5.13 -35.63 -26.93
C SER A 96 -4.73 -34.99 -28.27
N ASP A 97 -3.90 -35.66 -29.07
CA ASP A 97 -3.47 -35.23 -30.42
C ASP A 97 -4.62 -35.05 -31.45
N GLY A 98 -5.86 -35.40 -31.07
CA GLY A 98 -7.07 -35.30 -31.89
C GLY A 98 -7.93 -34.05 -31.59
N PRO A 99 -9.20 -34.18 -31.17
CA PRO A 99 -10.18 -33.08 -31.11
C PRO A 99 -9.92 -31.98 -30.06
N GLY A 100 -8.69 -31.88 -29.54
CA GLY A 100 -8.33 -30.89 -28.53
C GLY A 100 -8.92 -31.18 -27.15
N VAL A 101 -9.06 -32.45 -26.77
CA VAL A 101 -9.60 -32.82 -25.46
C VAL A 101 -8.48 -32.89 -24.43
N LEU A 102 -8.51 -31.99 -23.46
CA LEU A 102 -7.70 -32.05 -22.25
C LEU A 102 -8.33 -33.04 -21.25
N ARG A 103 -7.60 -34.14 -21.01
CA ARG A 103 -7.84 -35.07 -19.92
C ARG A 103 -7.08 -34.60 -18.68
N GLY A 104 -7.67 -33.64 -17.99
CA GLY A 104 -7.11 -33.00 -16.81
C GLY A 104 -7.74 -31.64 -16.55
N ASP A 105 -7.01 -30.79 -15.85
CA ASP A 105 -7.50 -29.56 -15.22
C ASP A 105 -6.84 -28.32 -15.86
N ILE A 106 -7.58 -27.22 -15.94
CA ILE A 106 -7.01 -25.88 -16.13
C ILE A 106 -6.58 -25.37 -14.76
N ILE A 107 -5.39 -24.80 -14.67
CA ILE A 107 -4.83 -24.24 -13.43
C ILE A 107 -4.67 -22.73 -13.64
N ILE A 108 -5.25 -21.94 -12.76
CA ILE A 108 -5.03 -20.50 -12.64
C ILE A 108 -4.16 -20.30 -11.41
N LYS A 109 -2.88 -19.99 -11.60
CA LYS A 109 -1.97 -19.72 -10.49
C LYS A 109 -1.93 -18.22 -10.24
N GLY A 110 -2.45 -17.82 -9.07
CA GLY A 110 -2.54 -16.43 -8.68
C GLY A 110 -1.15 -15.83 -8.41
N GLY A 111 -1.03 -14.56 -8.79
CA GLY A 111 0.20 -13.78 -8.63
C GLY A 111 0.15 -12.77 -7.50
N GLY A 112 -0.94 -12.75 -6.72
CA GLY A 112 -1.19 -11.69 -5.73
C GLY A 112 -1.52 -10.32 -6.34
N ASP A 113 -2.05 -10.27 -7.57
CA ASP A 113 -2.41 -9.02 -8.25
C ASP A 113 -3.63 -8.35 -7.57
N PRO A 114 -3.45 -7.20 -6.89
CA PRO A 114 -4.53 -6.55 -6.15
C PRO A 114 -5.55 -5.83 -7.06
N CYS A 115 -5.30 -5.79 -8.37
CA CYS A 115 -6.12 -5.07 -9.34
C CYS A 115 -6.90 -6.02 -10.27
N LEU A 116 -6.56 -7.31 -10.31
CA LEU A 116 -7.16 -8.28 -11.22
C LEU A 116 -8.69 -8.33 -11.07
N GLY A 117 -9.40 -7.97 -12.14
CA GLY A 117 -10.88 -7.99 -12.17
C GLY A 117 -11.56 -6.86 -11.38
N SER A 118 -10.80 -5.90 -10.83
CA SER A 118 -11.36 -4.78 -10.09
C SER A 118 -12.03 -3.77 -11.03
N GLU A 119 -13.25 -3.33 -10.69
CA GLU A 119 -13.96 -2.28 -11.44
C GLU A 119 -13.19 -0.95 -11.47
N ARG A 120 -12.35 -0.69 -10.46
CA ARG A 120 -11.50 0.51 -10.39
C ARG A 120 -10.34 0.50 -11.38
N PHE A 121 -10.00 -0.67 -11.92
CA PHE A 121 -8.92 -0.90 -12.87
C PHE A 121 -9.44 -1.56 -14.15
N SER A 122 -10.71 -1.38 -14.46
CA SER A 122 -11.38 -2.00 -15.61
C SER A 122 -10.65 -1.74 -16.92
N GLU A 123 -10.08 -0.55 -17.11
CA GLU A 123 -9.28 -0.20 -18.30
C GLU A 123 -8.08 -1.12 -18.55
N TYR A 124 -7.53 -1.76 -17.51
CA TYR A 124 -6.39 -2.69 -17.63
C TYR A 124 -6.83 -4.16 -17.76
N TYR A 125 -7.94 -4.52 -17.13
CA TYR A 125 -8.39 -5.91 -17.01
C TYR A 125 -9.66 -6.23 -17.82
N GLU A 126 -10.17 -5.29 -18.62
CA GLU A 126 -11.32 -5.56 -19.47
C GLU A 126 -11.04 -6.77 -20.39
N GLY A 127 -11.97 -7.71 -20.37
CA GLY A 127 -11.91 -8.93 -21.17
C GLY A 127 -10.79 -9.90 -20.77
N PHE A 128 -10.20 -9.81 -19.56
CA PHE A 128 -9.05 -10.65 -19.19
C PHE A 128 -9.38 -12.15 -19.23
N VAL A 129 -10.59 -12.52 -18.81
CA VAL A 129 -11.07 -13.91 -18.84
C VAL A 129 -11.18 -14.40 -20.28
N GLU A 130 -11.72 -13.57 -21.17
CA GLU A 130 -11.85 -13.87 -22.60
C GLU A 130 -10.47 -14.07 -23.25
N LYS A 131 -9.49 -13.23 -22.90
CA LYS A 131 -8.08 -13.36 -23.35
C LYS A 131 -7.47 -14.69 -22.87
N TRP A 132 -7.75 -15.10 -21.63
CA TRP A 132 -7.31 -16.40 -21.12
C TRP A 132 -7.98 -17.57 -21.86
N VAL A 133 -9.30 -17.49 -22.09
CA VAL A 133 -10.04 -18.50 -22.85
C VAL A 133 -9.52 -18.61 -24.29
N GLU A 134 -9.23 -17.49 -24.94
CA GLU A 134 -8.62 -17.46 -26.27
C GLU A 134 -7.23 -18.09 -26.27
N THR A 135 -6.41 -17.80 -25.25
CA THR A 135 -5.08 -18.40 -25.09
C THR A 135 -5.18 -19.92 -24.94
N ILE A 136 -6.10 -20.42 -24.10
CA ILE A 136 -6.38 -21.85 -23.93
C ILE A 136 -6.81 -22.50 -25.26
N LYS A 137 -7.68 -21.81 -26.02
CA LYS A 137 -8.09 -22.28 -27.35
C LYS A 137 -6.92 -22.27 -28.34
N THR A 138 -6.08 -21.26 -28.34
CA THR A 138 -4.89 -21.20 -29.21
C THR A 138 -3.90 -22.31 -28.88
N ALA A 139 -3.82 -22.72 -27.61
CA ALA A 139 -3.07 -23.91 -27.17
C ALA A 139 -3.68 -25.25 -27.61
N GLY A 140 -4.74 -25.26 -28.43
CA GLY A 140 -5.36 -26.47 -28.97
C GLY A 140 -6.42 -27.11 -28.07
N ILE A 141 -6.67 -26.57 -26.88
CA ILE A 141 -7.68 -27.10 -25.96
C ILE A 141 -9.08 -26.64 -26.42
N ARG A 142 -9.97 -27.60 -26.66
CA ARG A 142 -11.36 -27.40 -27.10
C ARG A 142 -12.36 -27.94 -26.09
N LYS A 143 -11.96 -28.94 -25.31
CA LYS A 143 -12.78 -29.54 -24.25
C LYS A 143 -11.89 -29.91 -23.07
N VAL A 144 -12.33 -29.57 -21.87
CA VAL A 144 -11.69 -29.97 -20.60
C VAL A 144 -12.60 -30.99 -19.94
N THR A 145 -12.02 -32.08 -19.42
CA THR A 145 -12.79 -33.13 -18.73
C THR A 145 -12.61 -33.12 -17.21
N GLY A 146 -11.60 -32.41 -16.70
CA GLY A 146 -11.43 -32.09 -15.29
C GLY A 146 -11.98 -30.71 -14.94
N GLY A 147 -11.40 -30.10 -13.90
CA GLY A 147 -11.84 -28.82 -13.33
C GLY A 147 -11.09 -27.59 -13.85
N VAL A 148 -11.54 -26.43 -13.39
CA VAL A 148 -10.77 -25.18 -13.38
C VAL A 148 -10.38 -24.94 -11.92
N ILE A 149 -9.09 -24.98 -11.63
CA ILE A 149 -8.54 -24.93 -10.28
C ILE A 149 -7.77 -23.63 -10.12
N THR A 150 -8.09 -22.87 -9.07
CA THR A 150 -7.28 -21.73 -8.62
C THR A 150 -6.21 -22.24 -7.65
N ASP A 151 -4.96 -21.95 -7.95
CA ASP A 151 -3.81 -22.16 -7.06
C ASP A 151 -3.53 -20.81 -6.38
N ASP A 152 -3.97 -20.71 -5.13
CA ASP A 152 -3.82 -19.58 -4.21
C ASP A 152 -2.77 -19.87 -3.11
N THR A 153 -1.75 -20.66 -3.45
CA THR A 153 -0.69 -21.05 -2.52
C THR A 153 0.47 -20.06 -2.45
N LEU A 154 0.37 -18.89 -3.10
CA LEU A 154 1.43 -17.86 -3.05
C LEU A 154 1.54 -17.28 -1.64
N TYR A 155 0.40 -17.10 -0.98
CA TYR A 155 0.31 -16.65 0.40
C TYR A 155 -0.10 -17.79 1.34
N ASP A 156 -0.04 -17.53 2.64
CA ASP A 156 -0.57 -18.46 3.62
C ASP A 156 -2.11 -18.40 3.66
N PHE A 157 -2.70 -19.31 4.43
CA PHE A 157 -4.15 -19.39 4.61
C PHE A 157 -4.65 -18.57 5.81
N GLU A 158 -3.88 -17.57 6.25
CA GLU A 158 -4.29 -16.60 7.27
C GLU A 158 -4.45 -15.20 6.64
N PRO A 159 -5.52 -14.98 5.86
CA PRO A 159 -5.64 -13.83 4.98
C PRO A 159 -5.96 -12.52 5.74
N VAL A 160 -6.28 -12.61 7.03
CA VAL A 160 -6.68 -11.47 7.87
C VAL A 160 -5.78 -11.39 9.11
N PRO A 161 -5.22 -10.21 9.44
CA PRO A 161 -4.41 -10.07 10.65
C PRO A 161 -5.22 -10.28 11.95
N ASP A 162 -4.65 -10.99 12.92
CA ASP A 162 -5.23 -11.28 14.26
C ASP A 162 -5.77 -10.04 15.00
N GLY A 163 -5.22 -8.86 14.71
CA GLY A 163 -5.59 -7.60 15.36
C GLY A 163 -6.88 -6.95 14.85
N TRP A 164 -7.50 -7.50 13.79
CA TRP A 164 -8.73 -6.95 13.22
C TRP A 164 -9.96 -7.37 14.04
N THR A 165 -10.93 -6.45 14.13
CA THR A 165 -12.20 -6.73 14.79
C THR A 165 -13.09 -7.56 13.85
N TRP A 166 -13.94 -8.41 14.43
CA TRP A 166 -14.83 -9.26 13.66
C TRP A 166 -15.80 -8.46 12.79
N GLU A 167 -16.25 -7.31 13.29
CA GLU A 167 -17.15 -6.39 12.60
C GLU A 167 -16.52 -5.81 11.33
N ASP A 168 -15.20 -5.66 11.29
CA ASP A 168 -14.49 -5.11 10.14
C ASP A 168 -14.34 -6.12 9.01
N ILE A 169 -14.23 -7.42 9.31
CA ILE A 169 -13.98 -8.51 8.33
C ILE A 169 -15.09 -8.62 7.27
N GLY A 170 -16.30 -8.14 7.57
CA GLY A 170 -17.41 -8.07 6.61
C GLY A 170 -17.37 -6.86 5.67
N ASN A 171 -16.46 -5.90 5.87
CA ASN A 171 -16.37 -4.66 5.11
C ASN A 171 -15.29 -4.71 4.03
N TYR A 172 -15.40 -3.86 3.01
CA TYR A 172 -14.44 -3.82 1.90
C TYR A 172 -12.99 -3.55 2.33
N TYR A 173 -12.78 -2.79 3.41
CA TYR A 173 -11.45 -2.48 3.95
C TYR A 173 -10.92 -3.59 4.87
N GLY A 174 -11.79 -4.52 5.25
CA GLY A 174 -11.52 -5.70 6.05
C GLY A 174 -11.41 -6.98 5.22
N ALA A 175 -11.36 -6.88 3.90
CA ALA A 175 -11.19 -8.02 3.01
C ALA A 175 -9.81 -8.66 3.22
N GLY A 176 -9.79 -9.99 3.29
CA GLY A 176 -8.55 -10.75 3.39
C GLY A 176 -7.69 -10.68 2.14
N VAL A 177 -6.40 -10.98 2.30
CA VAL A 177 -5.41 -11.03 1.21
C VAL A 177 -5.23 -12.47 0.76
N TYR A 178 -5.38 -12.71 -0.54
CA TYR A 178 -5.23 -14.03 -1.17
C TYR A 178 -4.30 -13.88 -2.38
N GLY A 179 -3.60 -14.96 -2.75
CA GLY A 179 -2.62 -14.91 -3.82
C GLY A 179 -2.33 -16.28 -4.37
#